data_AF-A0A970WQE3-F1
#
_entry.id   AF-A0A970WQE3-F1
#
_cell.length_a   1.000
_cell.length_b   1.000
_cell.length_c   1.000
_cell.angle_alpha   90.00
_cell.angle_beta   90.00
_cell.angle_gamma   90.00
#
_symmetry.space_group_name_H-M   'P 1'
#
loop_
_entity.id
_entity.type
_entity.pdbx_description
1 polymer ?
#
loop_
_entity_poly.entity_id
_entity_poly.type
_entity_poly.pdbx_seq_one_letter_code
_entity_poly.pdbx_strand_id
1 'polypeptide(L)'
;MFARNLTGIVQRSWLSRRKFAEQHGLKYKTLCRWLTKGVTNPDKRTREKLMTLCQTLGERFDDLWSERTTTMADMLAERVREIFTIGEQAGIPYENFVTGWWVAARVAQRLRQEEPEMCQRVCRIRRLATEADLHILLENVVRRWLKSEWLSETDAFNRLREWVLGPLDK
;
A
#
# COMPACT_ATOMS: atom_id res chain seq x y z
N MET A 1 -20.58 -1.58 -1.87
CA MET A 1 -19.87 -2.88 -1.81
C MET A 1 -19.34 -3.29 -3.16
N PHE A 2 -20.20 -3.57 -4.14
CA PHE A 2 -19.83 -3.84 -5.54
C PHE A 2 -18.68 -3.00 -6.10
N ALA A 3 -18.83 -1.67 -6.09
CA ALA A 3 -17.85 -0.77 -6.68
C ALA A 3 -16.45 -0.91 -6.05
N ARG A 4 -16.39 -1.09 -4.73
CA ARG A 4 -15.16 -1.31 -3.98
C ARG A 4 -14.52 -2.66 -4.35
N ASN A 5 -15.30 -3.75 -4.30
CA ASN A 5 -14.79 -5.09 -4.55
C ASN A 5 -14.29 -5.22 -6.00
N LEU A 6 -15.05 -4.71 -6.97
CA LEU A 6 -14.62 -4.64 -8.37
C LEU A 6 -13.40 -3.73 -8.57
N THR A 7 -13.30 -2.61 -7.84
CA THR A 7 -12.10 -1.75 -7.88
C THR A 7 -10.86 -2.51 -7.42
N GLY A 8 -10.98 -3.27 -6.33
CA GLY A 8 -9.89 -4.11 -5.84
C GLY A 8 -9.43 -5.11 -6.89
N ILE A 9 -10.38 -5.83 -7.51
CA ILE A 9 -10.10 -6.79 -8.60
C ILE A 9 -9.38 -6.11 -9.77
N VAL A 10 -9.88 -4.98 -10.26
CA VAL A 10 -9.26 -4.25 -11.39
C VAL A 10 -7.84 -3.79 -11.05
N GLN A 11 -7.61 -3.33 -9.82
CA GLN A 11 -6.30 -2.87 -9.38
C GLN A 11 -5.26 -3.99 -9.30
N ARG A 12 -5.66 -5.26 -9.13
CA ARG A 12 -4.73 -6.40 -9.15
C ARG A 12 -4.16 -6.71 -10.54
N SER A 13 -4.84 -6.31 -11.62
CA SER A 13 -4.40 -6.62 -12.98
C SER A 13 -3.15 -5.85 -13.46
N TRP A 14 -2.69 -4.84 -12.72
CA TRP A 14 -1.63 -3.89 -13.12
C TRP A 14 -1.91 -3.12 -14.42
N LEU A 15 -3.07 -3.34 -15.06
CA LEU A 15 -3.48 -2.67 -16.28
C LEU A 15 -4.15 -1.33 -15.96
N SER A 16 -3.97 -0.37 -16.87
CA SER A 16 -4.87 0.78 -16.89
C SER A 16 -6.31 0.30 -17.08
N ARG A 17 -7.28 1.00 -16.50
CA ARG A 17 -8.72 0.71 -16.67
C ARG A 17 -9.12 0.52 -18.14
N ARG A 18 -8.46 1.22 -19.07
CA ARG A 18 -8.71 1.11 -20.51
C ARG A 18 -8.22 -0.21 -21.07
N LYS A 19 -6.97 -0.61 -20.79
CA LYS A 19 -6.41 -1.90 -21.20
C LYS A 19 -7.14 -3.07 -20.55
N PHE A 20 -7.50 -2.94 -19.27
CA PHE A 20 -8.32 -3.94 -18.58
C PHE A 20 -9.67 -4.13 -19.27
N ALA A 21 -10.37 -3.03 -19.58
CA ALA A 21 -11.68 -3.11 -20.24
C ALA A 21 -11.57 -3.81 -21.60
N GLU A 22 -10.56 -3.45 -22.40
CA GLU A 22 -10.28 -4.04 -23.71
C GLU A 22 -10.00 -5.54 -23.61
N GLN A 23 -9.09 -5.95 -22.73
CA GLN A 23 -8.70 -7.35 -22.54
C GLN A 23 -9.88 -8.25 -22.13
N HIS A 24 -10.86 -7.70 -21.41
CA HIS A 24 -12.04 -8.44 -20.95
C HIS A 24 -13.31 -8.16 -21.77
N GLY A 25 -13.19 -7.57 -22.97
CA GLY A 25 -14.34 -7.33 -23.86
C GLY A 25 -15.39 -6.35 -23.31
N LEU A 26 -14.99 -5.48 -22.38
CA LEU A 26 -15.83 -4.47 -21.75
C LEU A 26 -15.63 -3.11 -22.42
N LYS A 27 -16.73 -2.35 -22.57
CA LYS A 27 -16.61 -0.93 -22.93
C LYS A 27 -16.00 -0.17 -21.75
N TYR A 28 -14.96 0.64 -22.00
CA TYR A 28 -14.31 1.46 -20.97
C TYR A 28 -15.30 2.28 -20.12
N LYS A 29 -16.27 2.95 -20.75
CA LYS A 29 -17.32 3.71 -20.05
C LYS A 29 -18.17 2.84 -19.12
N THR A 30 -18.42 1.57 -19.49
CA THR A 30 -19.16 0.62 -18.65
C THR A 30 -18.36 0.28 -17.41
N LEU A 31 -17.07 -0.03 -17.57
CA LEU A 31 -16.18 -0.31 -16.45
C LEU A 31 -16.10 0.88 -15.49
N CYS A 32 -15.86 2.11 -15.99
CA CYS A 32 -15.81 3.30 -15.15
C CYS A 32 -17.11 3.48 -14.34
N ARG A 33 -18.27 3.34 -14.99
CA ARG A 33 -19.57 3.45 -14.31
C ARG A 33 -19.74 2.40 -13.22
N TRP A 34 -19.33 1.16 -13.46
CA TRP A 34 -19.35 0.09 -12.47
C TRP A 34 -18.43 0.36 -11.28
N LEU A 35 -17.23 0.90 -11.53
CA LEU A 35 -16.27 1.25 -10.49
C LEU A 35 -16.69 2.47 -9.66
N THR A 36 -17.49 3.38 -10.20
CA THR A 36 -17.92 4.59 -9.47
C THR A 36 -19.31 4.45 -8.84
N LYS A 37 -20.28 3.93 -9.60
CA LYS A 37 -21.70 3.87 -9.18
C LYS A 37 -22.11 2.49 -8.65
N GLY A 38 -21.34 1.46 -8.99
CA GLY A 38 -21.72 0.07 -8.76
C GLY A 38 -22.91 -0.39 -9.58
N VAL A 39 -23.33 -1.63 -9.34
CA VAL A 39 -24.62 -2.14 -9.84
C VAL A 39 -25.25 -3.01 -8.76
N THR A 40 -26.51 -2.73 -8.45
CA THR A 40 -27.25 -3.42 -7.37
C THR A 40 -27.99 -4.64 -7.92
N ASN A 41 -28.75 -4.46 -9.00
CA ASN A 41 -29.49 -5.52 -9.68
C ASN A 41 -29.06 -5.60 -11.14
N PRO A 42 -28.09 -6.45 -11.50
CA PRO A 42 -27.62 -6.57 -12.88
C PRO A 42 -28.72 -7.21 -13.76
N ASP A 43 -28.99 -6.61 -14.91
CA ASP A 43 -29.78 -7.26 -15.97
C ASP A 43 -29.07 -8.52 -16.49
N LYS A 44 -29.79 -9.36 -17.26
CA LYS A 44 -29.26 -10.63 -17.78
C LYS A 44 -27.91 -10.47 -18.48
N ARG A 45 -27.78 -9.45 -19.34
CA ARG A 45 -26.57 -9.18 -20.11
C ARG A 45 -25.41 -8.71 -19.23
N THR A 46 -25.68 -7.88 -18.24
CA THR A 46 -24.71 -7.39 -17.26
C THR A 46 -24.23 -8.53 -16.39
N ARG A 47 -25.15 -9.41 -15.96
CA ARG A 47 -24.85 -10.61 -15.20
C ARG A 47 -23.92 -11.55 -15.97
N GLU A 48 -24.23 -11.87 -17.22
CA GLU A 48 -23.38 -12.72 -18.08
C GLU A 48 -21.96 -12.16 -18.19
N LYS A 49 -21.82 -10.85 -18.47
CA LYS A 49 -20.50 -10.20 -18.56
C LYS A 49 -19.71 -10.25 -17.26
N LEU A 50 -20.37 -9.98 -16.13
CA LEU A 50 -19.74 -10.02 -14.82
C LEU A 50 -19.35 -11.45 -14.44
N MET A 51 -20.16 -12.45 -14.78
CA MET A 51 -19.81 -13.87 -14.59
C MET A 51 -18.58 -14.26 -15.41
N THR A 52 -18.52 -13.89 -16.69
CA THR A 52 -17.35 -14.14 -17.54
C THR A 52 -16.10 -13.43 -17.00
N LEU A 53 -16.25 -12.18 -16.54
CA LEU A 53 -15.16 -11.43 -15.92
C LEU A 53 -14.65 -12.14 -14.67
N CYS A 54 -15.54 -12.52 -13.76
CA CYS A 54 -15.22 -13.26 -12.55
C CYS A 54 -14.52 -14.59 -12.86
N GLN A 55 -15.03 -15.37 -13.82
CA GLN A 55 -14.40 -16.63 -14.26
C GLN A 55 -12.98 -16.42 -14.77
N THR A 56 -12.75 -15.37 -15.57
CA THR A 56 -11.43 -15.06 -16.12
C THR A 56 -10.44 -14.64 -15.03
N LEU A 57 -10.94 -14.04 -13.96
CA LEU A 57 -10.13 -13.49 -12.86
C LEU A 57 -10.03 -14.44 -11.65
N GLY A 58 -10.66 -15.62 -11.71
CA GLY A 58 -10.68 -16.58 -10.60
C GLY A 58 -11.51 -16.12 -9.39
N GLU A 59 -12.42 -15.16 -9.58
CA GLU A 59 -13.27 -14.59 -8.53
C GLU A 59 -14.66 -15.23 -8.55
N ARG A 60 -15.34 -15.31 -7.40
CA ARG A 60 -16.75 -15.74 -7.39
C ARG A 60 -17.65 -14.57 -7.74
N PHE A 61 -18.68 -14.82 -8.53
CA PHE A 61 -19.64 -13.78 -8.92
C PHE A 61 -20.31 -13.11 -7.71
N ASP A 62 -20.70 -13.90 -6.70
CA ASP A 62 -21.36 -13.39 -5.50
C ASP A 62 -20.42 -12.54 -4.62
N ASP A 63 -19.10 -12.74 -4.73
CA ASP A 63 -18.11 -12.00 -3.94
C ASP A 63 -18.11 -10.51 -4.30
N LEU A 64 -18.56 -10.14 -5.52
CA LEU A 64 -18.75 -8.75 -5.92
C LEU A 64 -19.71 -8.01 -4.99
N TRP A 65 -20.74 -8.67 -4.46
CA TRP A 65 -21.69 -8.06 -3.51
C TRP A 65 -21.46 -8.48 -2.06
N SER A 66 -20.56 -9.43 -1.82
CA SER A 66 -20.29 -9.92 -0.47
C SER A 66 -19.65 -8.87 0.44
N GLU A 67 -19.87 -9.05 1.74
CA GLU A 67 -19.16 -8.32 2.78
C GLU A 67 -17.72 -8.81 2.96
N ARG A 68 -17.30 -9.90 2.27
CA ARG A 68 -15.89 -10.32 2.24
C ARG A 68 -15.09 -9.16 1.67
N THR A 69 -14.46 -8.46 2.59
CA THR A 69 -13.60 -7.34 2.32
C THR A 69 -12.24 -7.93 2.10
N THR A 70 -11.85 -8.18 0.85
CA THR A 70 -10.42 -8.04 0.56
C THR A 70 -10.12 -6.58 0.86
N THR A 71 -9.52 -6.34 2.02
CA THR A 71 -9.16 -5.01 2.45
C THR A 71 -8.05 -4.49 1.54
N MET A 72 -7.81 -3.18 1.57
CA MET A 72 -6.62 -2.63 0.91
C MET A 72 -5.34 -3.30 1.43
N ALA A 73 -5.30 -3.68 2.72
CA ALA A 73 -4.17 -4.39 3.32
C ALA A 73 -3.97 -5.78 2.68
N ASP A 74 -5.04 -6.54 2.49
CA ASP A 74 -4.96 -7.86 1.83
C ASP A 74 -4.43 -7.73 0.40
N MET A 75 -4.90 -6.73 -0.34
CA MET A 75 -4.39 -6.47 -1.70
C MET A 75 -2.93 -6.04 -1.73
N LEU A 76 -2.50 -5.23 -0.78
CA LEU A 76 -1.10 -4.81 -0.66
C LEU A 76 -0.21 -5.99 -0.25
N ALA A 77 -0.69 -6.87 0.62
CA ALA A 77 0.04 -8.07 1.03
C ALA A 77 0.30 -9.01 -0.16
N GLU A 78 -0.69 -9.22 -1.04
CA GLU A 78 -0.50 -10.00 -2.27
C GLU A 78 0.57 -9.38 -3.18
N ARG A 79 0.54 -8.06 -3.38
CA ARG A 79 1.55 -7.37 -4.21
C ARG A 79 2.95 -7.45 -3.59
N VAL A 80 3.06 -7.32 -2.28
CA VAL A 80 4.33 -7.46 -1.57
C VAL A 80 4.88 -8.88 -1.77
N ARG A 81 4.03 -9.91 -1.67
CA ARG A 81 4.43 -11.29 -1.95
C ARG A 81 4.94 -11.47 -3.38
N GLU A 82 4.22 -10.94 -4.36
CA GLU A 82 4.62 -11.01 -5.78
C GLU A 82 5.99 -10.36 -6.03
N ILE A 83 6.25 -9.18 -5.42
CA ILE A 83 7.55 -8.50 -5.51
C ILE A 83 8.68 -9.40 -4.99
N PHE A 84 8.49 -10.04 -3.84
CA PHE A 84 9.49 -10.96 -3.28
C PHE A 84 9.74 -12.15 -4.19
N THR A 85 8.68 -12.77 -4.71
CA THR A 85 8.80 -13.89 -5.64
C THR A 85 9.59 -13.52 -6.90
N ILE A 86 9.32 -12.35 -7.50
CA ILE A 86 10.05 -11.88 -8.69
C ILE A 86 11.54 -11.71 -8.39
N GLY A 87 11.88 -11.07 -7.27
CA GLY A 87 13.30 -10.87 -6.97
C GLY A 87 14.00 -12.12 -6.44
N GLU A 88 13.32 -13.04 -5.74
CA GLU A 88 13.88 -14.36 -5.42
C GLU A 88 14.28 -15.11 -6.70
N GLN A 89 13.39 -15.14 -7.69
CA GLN A 89 13.69 -15.71 -9.01
C GLN A 89 14.86 -15.02 -9.72
N ALA A 90 15.05 -13.72 -9.49
CA ALA A 90 16.16 -12.94 -10.01
C ALA A 90 17.42 -12.96 -9.12
N GLY A 91 17.41 -13.70 -7.99
CA GLY A 91 18.54 -13.77 -7.06
C GLY A 91 18.79 -12.49 -6.24
N ILE A 92 17.78 -11.64 -6.06
CA ILE A 92 17.86 -10.40 -5.29
C ILE A 92 17.82 -10.73 -3.78
N PRO A 93 18.82 -10.34 -2.99
CA PRO A 93 18.87 -10.61 -1.56
C PRO A 93 18.01 -9.59 -0.80
N TYR A 94 16.70 -9.80 -0.79
CA TYR A 94 15.76 -8.87 -0.18
C TYR A 94 15.84 -8.78 1.34
N GLU A 95 16.36 -9.80 2.02
CA GLU A 95 16.36 -9.92 3.49
C GLU A 95 16.81 -8.61 4.19
N ASN A 96 17.94 -8.05 3.77
CA ASN A 96 18.45 -6.79 4.34
C ASN A 96 17.57 -5.59 4.02
N PHE A 97 16.95 -5.56 2.83
CA PHE A 97 16.04 -4.50 2.42
C PHE A 97 14.73 -4.52 3.23
N VAL A 98 14.11 -5.70 3.39
CA VAL A 98 12.87 -5.86 4.15
C VAL A 98 13.09 -5.57 5.61
N THR A 99 14.13 -6.17 6.17
CA THR A 99 14.46 -6.00 7.59
C THR A 99 14.79 -4.53 7.86
N GLY A 100 15.51 -3.86 6.95
CA GLY A 100 15.78 -2.44 7.06
C GLY A 100 14.52 -1.56 7.00
N TRP A 101 13.56 -1.87 6.12
CA TRP A 101 12.28 -1.14 6.07
C TRP A 101 11.43 -1.38 7.33
N TRP A 102 11.41 -2.62 7.82
CA TRP A 102 10.71 -2.98 9.05
C TRP A 102 11.29 -2.25 10.26
N VAL A 103 12.62 -2.24 10.43
CA VAL A 103 13.29 -1.50 11.50
C VAL A 103 12.97 -0.01 11.41
N ALA A 104 13.07 0.59 10.22
CA ALA A 104 12.80 2.02 10.06
C ALA A 104 11.36 2.41 10.43
N ALA A 105 10.38 1.63 9.99
CA ALA A 105 8.97 1.88 10.31
C ALA A 105 8.71 1.72 11.83
N ARG A 106 9.28 0.68 12.44
CA ARG A 106 9.17 0.45 13.89
C ARG A 106 9.82 1.56 14.72
N VAL A 107 11.02 1.98 14.36
CA VAL A 107 11.73 3.06 15.06
C VAL A 107 10.97 4.39 14.95
N ALA A 108 10.44 4.71 13.76
CA ALA A 108 9.61 5.89 13.55
C ALA A 108 8.31 5.84 14.38
N GLN A 109 7.64 4.69 14.43
CA GLN A 109 6.46 4.48 15.28
C GLN A 109 6.81 4.62 16.75
N ARG A 110 7.91 4.01 17.20
CA ARG A 110 8.36 4.02 18.58
C ARG A 110 8.64 5.44 19.08
N LEU A 111 9.33 6.26 18.28
CA LEU A 111 9.58 7.67 18.65
C LEU A 111 8.28 8.47 18.82
N ARG A 112 7.28 8.24 17.96
CA ARG A 112 5.97 8.89 18.09
C ARG A 112 5.23 8.51 19.38
N GLN A 113 5.43 7.28 19.85
CA GLN A 113 4.77 6.77 21.05
C GLN A 113 5.50 7.20 22.33
N GLU A 114 6.83 7.10 22.33
CA GLU A 114 7.67 7.35 23.51
C GLU A 114 8.01 8.83 23.69
N GLU A 115 8.15 9.60 22.60
CA GLU A 115 8.69 10.98 22.61
C GLU A 115 7.79 11.95 21.80
N PRO A 116 6.50 12.12 22.17
CA PRO A 116 5.53 12.91 21.39
C PRO A 116 5.90 14.41 21.30
N GLU A 117 6.52 14.98 22.33
CA GLU A 117 6.94 16.39 22.33
C GLU A 117 8.05 16.65 21.29
N MET A 118 8.98 15.70 21.15
CA MET A 118 10.03 15.76 20.12
C MET A 118 9.40 15.73 18.72
N CYS A 119 8.40 14.86 18.52
CA CYS A 119 7.64 14.77 17.27
C CYS A 119 6.91 16.07 16.92
N GLN A 120 6.28 16.73 17.90
CA GLN A 120 5.63 18.03 17.71
C GLN A 120 6.63 19.12 17.28
N ARG A 121 7.83 19.12 17.88
CA ARG A 121 8.91 20.04 17.49
C ARG A 121 9.33 19.82 16.04
N VAL A 122 9.50 18.56 15.60
CA VAL A 122 9.82 18.22 14.20
C VAL A 122 8.73 18.74 13.26
N CYS A 123 7.46 18.46 13.55
CA CYS A 123 6.34 18.93 12.74
C CYS A 123 6.35 20.46 12.59
N ARG A 124 6.63 21.19 13.67
CA ARG A 124 6.70 22.66 13.66
C ARG A 124 7.85 23.18 12.80
N ILE A 125 9.05 22.61 12.95
CA ILE A 125 10.25 23.07 12.22
C ILE A 125 10.14 22.74 10.73
N ARG A 126 9.70 21.51 10.40
CA ARG A 126 9.58 21.00 9.03
C ARG A 126 8.26 21.34 8.34
N ARG A 127 7.35 22.02 9.04
CA ARG A 127 6.02 22.43 8.55
C ARG A 127 5.21 21.26 7.99
N LEU A 128 5.21 20.13 8.71
CA LEU A 128 4.48 18.92 8.31
C LEU A 128 2.99 19.09 8.59
N ALA A 129 2.16 18.74 7.61
CA ALA A 129 0.71 18.94 7.69
C ALA A 129 0.00 17.83 8.48
N THR A 130 0.54 16.61 8.45
CA THR A 130 -0.11 15.44 9.04
C THR A 130 0.86 14.56 9.82
N GLU A 131 0.32 13.72 10.71
CA GLU A 131 1.10 12.68 11.38
C GLU A 131 1.67 11.64 10.42
N ALA A 132 1.02 11.44 9.26
CA ALA A 132 1.51 10.56 8.22
C ALA A 132 2.78 11.14 7.58
N ASP A 133 2.81 12.44 7.32
CA ASP A 133 4.00 13.13 6.79
C ASP A 133 5.17 13.02 7.77
N LEU A 134 4.91 13.15 9.08
CA LEU A 134 5.91 12.93 10.12
C LEU A 134 6.44 11.49 10.09
N HIS A 135 5.56 10.49 10.06
CA HIS A 135 5.98 9.10 10.05
C HIS A 135 6.86 8.79 8.83
N ILE A 136 6.44 9.26 7.64
CA ILE A 136 7.19 9.11 6.39
C ILE A 136 8.57 9.80 6.49
N LEU A 137 8.64 11.00 7.08
CA LEU A 137 9.91 11.70 7.28
C LEU A 137 10.87 10.88 8.16
N LEU A 138 10.40 10.46 9.34
CA LEU A 138 11.21 9.72 10.31
C LEU A 138 11.68 8.38 9.74
N GLU A 139 10.78 7.63 9.08
CA GLU A 139 11.12 6.38 8.40
C GLU A 139 12.20 6.62 7.33
N ASN A 140 12.05 7.66 6.50
CA ASN A 140 13.01 7.97 5.44
C ASN A 140 14.39 8.41 5.97
N VAL A 141 14.46 9.03 7.16
CA VAL A 141 15.72 9.32 7.83
C VAL A 141 16.42 8.02 8.23
N VAL A 142 15.71 7.11 8.92
CA VAL A 142 16.27 5.83 9.37
C VAL A 142 16.66 4.94 8.18
N ARG A 143 15.83 4.89 7.13
CA ARG A 143 16.14 4.14 5.90
C ARG A 143 17.40 4.63 5.20
N ARG A 144 17.71 5.92 5.28
CA ARG A 144 18.97 6.45 4.72
C ARG A 144 20.18 5.94 5.48
N TRP A 145 20.10 5.85 6.80
CA TRP A 145 21.17 5.29 7.63
C TRP A 145 21.37 3.79 7.38
N LEU A 146 20.27 3.03 7.34
CA LEU A 146 20.31 1.58 7.10
C LEU A 146 20.83 1.19 5.71
N LYS A 147 20.81 2.12 4.75
CA LYS A 147 21.48 1.94 3.45
C LYS A 147 22.99 2.10 3.51
N SER A 148 23.50 2.93 4.43
CA SER A 148 24.94 3.15 4.59
C SER A 148 25.58 2.19 5.59
N GLU A 149 24.85 1.81 6.64
CA GLU A 149 25.35 1.04 7.77
C GLU A 149 24.19 0.28 8.42
N TRP A 150 24.38 -1.00 8.72
CA TRP A 150 23.37 -1.76 9.45
C TRP A 150 23.33 -1.33 10.92
N LEU A 151 22.13 -1.01 11.42
CA LEU A 151 21.91 -0.60 12.80
C LEU A 151 20.85 -1.51 13.43
N SER A 152 21.03 -1.85 14.71
CA SER A 152 19.97 -2.47 15.50
C SER A 152 18.79 -1.50 15.66
N GLU A 153 17.60 -2.01 15.99
CA GLU A 153 16.44 -1.17 16.27
C GLU A 153 16.71 -0.17 17.40
N THR A 154 17.42 -0.59 18.46
CA THR A 154 17.79 0.26 19.60
C THR A 154 18.76 1.37 19.19
N ASP A 155 19.79 1.03 18.42
CA ASP A 155 20.78 2.03 17.99
C ASP A 155 20.17 3.02 17.00
N ALA A 156 19.36 2.54 16.07
CA ALA A 156 18.60 3.37 15.16
C ALA A 156 17.64 4.30 15.90
N PHE A 157 16.99 3.83 16.98
CA PHE A 157 16.13 4.65 17.83
C PHE A 157 16.90 5.73 18.57
N ASN A 158 18.00 5.39 19.24
CA ASN A 158 18.84 6.36 19.95
C ASN A 158 19.37 7.43 19.01
N ARG A 159 19.88 7.02 17.84
CA ARG A 159 20.36 7.92 16.79
C ARG A 159 19.24 8.79 16.23
N LEU A 160 18.02 8.27 16.08
CA LEU A 160 16.87 9.06 15.65
C LEU A 160 16.49 10.12 16.69
N ARG A 161 16.52 9.75 17.97
CA ARG A 161 16.25 10.68 19.07
C ARG A 161 17.25 11.82 19.10
N GLU A 162 18.54 11.50 18.97
CA GLU A 162 19.61 12.51 18.88
C GLU A 162 19.46 13.40 17.65
N TRP A 163 19.16 12.82 16.48
CA TRP A 163 18.91 13.59 15.26
C TRP A 163 17.76 14.58 15.42
N VAL A 164 16.67 14.15 16.08
CA VAL A 164 15.56 15.05 16.36
C VAL A 164 16.00 16.15 17.31
N LEU A 165 16.77 15.86 18.37
CA LEU A 165 17.24 16.87 19.32
C LEU A 165 18.23 17.87 18.70
N GLY A 166 18.98 17.45 17.68
CA GLY A 166 19.96 18.28 16.98
C GLY A 166 19.36 19.45 16.18
N PRO A 167 20.24 20.22 15.50
CA PRO A 167 19.82 21.24 14.55
C PRO A 167 19.13 20.57 13.36
N LEU A 168 17.81 20.76 13.27
CA LEU A 168 17.00 20.33 12.14
C LEU A 168 17.09 21.43 11.07
N ASP A 169 18.13 21.39 10.24
CA ASP A 169 18.32 22.36 9.14
C ASP A 169 17.09 22.37 8.23
N LYS A 170 16.52 23.56 7.95
CA LYS A 170 15.20 23.75 7.29
C LYS A 170 15.05 22.99 5.98
#